data_AF-A0A0Q5Q3G8-F1
#
_entry.id   AF-A0A0Q5Q3G8-F1
#
_cell.length_a   1.000
_cell.length_b   1.000
_cell.length_c   1.000
_cell.angle_alpha   90.00
_cell.angle_beta   90.00
_cell.angle_gamma   90.00
#
_symmetry.space_group_name_H-M   'P 1'
#
loop_
_entity.id
_entity.type
_entity.pdbx_description
1 polymer ?
#
loop_
_entity_poly.entity_id
_entity_poly.type
_entity_poly.pdbx_seq_one_letter_code
_entity_poly.pdbx_strand_id
1 'polypeptide(L)'
;MHAAAPGGSAPTAKPRRKWKTWWLKQLHTWHWVSAAVSLVAMLLFSITGITLNHAGSIGATPVVTEKSGTLSPPLLRQLASPTADTVLPPAVAAAVERSVDVDPTGKTGEWSDADVYVALPRPGGDAWVSIDRGSGRITAEVTDRGWVSYLNDLHKGRNSGTAWFWFIDVFAAACILFTLTGLLLLQLHAHRRPSTWPIVAAGLALPVVIAILFIH
;
A
#
# COMPACT_ATOMS: atom_id res chain seq x y z
N MET A 1 43.26 -46.26 -57.72
CA MET A 1 42.62 -45.99 -56.40
C MET A 1 43.44 -44.91 -55.70
N HIS A 2 42.94 -43.68 -55.61
CA HIS A 2 43.44 -42.73 -54.62
C HIS A 2 42.24 -42.10 -53.92
N ALA A 3 42.19 -42.34 -52.61
CA ALA A 3 41.12 -41.98 -51.71
C ALA A 3 41.07 -40.47 -51.45
N ALA A 4 39.85 -39.99 -51.23
CA ALA A 4 39.56 -38.64 -50.75
C ALA A 4 40.06 -38.46 -49.30
N ALA A 5 40.43 -37.22 -48.96
CA ALA A 5 40.47 -36.74 -47.59
C ALA A 5 39.69 -35.41 -47.48
N PRO A 6 38.67 -35.31 -46.62
CA PRO A 6 38.03 -34.04 -46.29
C PRO A 6 38.77 -33.40 -45.10
N GLY A 7 39.47 -32.28 -45.32
CA GLY A 7 40.12 -31.49 -44.27
C GLY A 7 39.13 -30.52 -43.62
N GLY A 8 38.85 -30.73 -42.33
CA GLY A 8 37.71 -30.17 -41.59
C GLY A 8 37.65 -28.64 -41.42
N SER A 9 36.42 -28.15 -41.32
CA SER A 9 36.09 -26.81 -40.83
C SER A 9 36.37 -26.71 -39.32
N ALA A 10 37.18 -25.74 -38.93
CA ALA A 10 37.48 -25.42 -37.52
C ALA A 10 36.21 -25.00 -36.74
N PRO A 11 36.12 -25.28 -35.43
CA PRO A 11 34.94 -24.94 -34.64
C PRO A 11 34.93 -23.43 -34.33
N THR A 12 33.96 -22.70 -34.86
CA THR A 12 33.71 -21.30 -34.48
C THR A 12 33.10 -21.22 -33.08
N ALA A 13 33.94 -21.11 -32.05
CA ALA A 13 33.54 -20.61 -30.73
C ALA A 13 34.22 -19.25 -30.51
N LYS A 14 33.59 -18.17 -30.03
CA LYS A 14 32.75 -18.12 -28.82
C LYS A 14 31.84 -16.87 -28.81
N PRO A 15 30.50 -17.00 -28.73
CA PRO A 15 29.58 -15.87 -28.49
C PRO A 15 29.50 -15.47 -26.98
N ARG A 16 30.11 -16.24 -26.08
CA ARG A 16 29.96 -16.09 -24.61
C ARG A 16 30.43 -14.74 -24.04
N ARG A 17 31.43 -14.09 -24.63
CA ARG A 17 31.95 -12.79 -24.14
C ARG A 17 30.99 -11.64 -24.46
N LYS A 18 30.32 -11.67 -25.62
CA LYS A 18 29.31 -10.67 -26.02
C LYS A 18 28.05 -10.78 -25.14
N TRP A 19 27.62 -12.00 -24.83
CA TRP A 19 26.48 -12.28 -23.93
C TRP A 19 26.71 -11.72 -22.52
N LYS A 20 27.87 -12.00 -21.92
CA LYS A 20 28.21 -11.48 -20.57
C LYS A 20 28.20 -9.96 -20.52
N THR A 21 28.82 -9.29 -21.50
CA THR A 21 28.83 -7.82 -21.56
C THR A 21 27.44 -7.23 -21.77
N TRP A 22 26.58 -7.90 -22.54
CA TRP A 22 25.20 -7.48 -22.73
C TRP A 22 24.37 -7.57 -21.44
N TRP A 23 24.43 -8.69 -20.72
CA TRP A 23 23.74 -8.84 -19.42
C TRP A 23 24.24 -7.85 -18.37
N LEU A 24 25.53 -7.55 -18.35
CA LEU A 24 26.07 -6.53 -17.45
C LEU A 24 25.47 -5.15 -17.72
N LYS A 25 25.33 -4.76 -19.00
CA LYS A 25 24.68 -3.50 -19.37
C LYS A 25 23.22 -3.51 -18.93
N GLN A 26 22.52 -4.62 -19.18
CA GLN A 26 21.13 -4.76 -18.79
C GLN A 26 20.94 -4.68 -17.29
N LEU A 27 21.73 -5.41 -16.48
CA LEU A 27 21.66 -5.31 -15.02
C LEU A 27 21.80 -3.87 -14.52
N HIS A 28 22.75 -3.10 -15.05
CA HIS A 28 22.88 -1.68 -14.70
C HIS A 28 21.68 -0.85 -15.14
N THR A 29 21.16 -1.07 -16.35
CA THR A 29 19.97 -0.38 -16.84
C THR A 29 18.74 -0.69 -15.99
N TRP A 30 18.45 -1.95 -15.72
CA TRP A 30 17.34 -2.38 -14.86
C TRP A 30 17.50 -1.81 -13.44
N HIS A 31 18.71 -1.83 -12.89
CA HIS A 31 18.99 -1.25 -11.59
C HIS A 31 18.74 0.26 -11.56
N TRP A 32 19.25 1.00 -12.55
CA TRP A 32 19.07 2.45 -12.63
C TRP A 32 17.61 2.86 -12.85
N VAL A 33 16.89 2.19 -13.77
CA VAL A 33 15.48 2.49 -14.06
C VAL A 33 14.63 2.21 -12.82
N SER A 34 14.79 1.03 -12.20
CA SER A 34 14.01 0.67 -11.01
C SER A 34 14.30 1.60 -9.84
N ALA A 35 15.56 2.00 -9.63
CA ALA A 35 15.93 3.02 -8.65
C ALA A 35 15.24 4.36 -8.92
N ALA A 36 15.27 4.86 -10.15
CA ALA A 36 14.69 6.15 -10.50
C ALA A 36 13.17 6.16 -10.30
N VAL A 37 12.49 5.06 -10.69
CA VAL A 37 11.04 4.90 -10.52
C VAL A 37 10.66 4.84 -9.03
N SER A 38 11.45 4.18 -8.19
CA SER A 38 11.11 4.00 -6.78
C SER A 38 11.64 5.09 -5.85
N LEU A 39 12.58 5.94 -6.29
CA LEU A 39 13.38 6.81 -5.40
C LEU A 39 12.55 7.70 -4.48
N VAL A 40 11.63 8.49 -5.04
CA VAL A 40 10.85 9.48 -4.27
C VAL A 40 9.90 8.77 -3.32
N ALA A 41 9.25 7.70 -3.78
CA ALA A 41 8.37 6.88 -2.95
C ALA A 41 9.16 6.21 -1.82
N MET A 42 10.36 5.69 -2.10
CA MET A 42 11.24 5.09 -1.08
C MET A 42 11.68 6.11 -0.04
N LEU A 43 12.00 7.34 -0.43
CA LEU A 43 12.31 8.41 0.52
C LEU A 43 11.10 8.73 1.41
N LEU A 44 9.91 8.89 0.82
CA LEU A 44 8.67 9.14 1.55
C LEU A 44 8.35 8.00 2.53
N PHE A 45 8.43 6.74 2.07
CA PHE A 45 8.21 5.55 2.89
C PHE A 45 9.24 5.44 4.01
N SER A 46 10.50 5.79 3.76
CA SER A 46 11.54 5.79 4.80
C SER A 46 11.26 6.84 5.88
N ILE A 47 10.85 8.05 5.49
CA ILE A 47 10.48 9.11 6.44
C ILE A 47 9.24 8.70 7.24
N THR A 48 8.22 8.17 6.57
CA THR A 48 6.97 7.75 7.24
C THR A 48 7.16 6.50 8.10
N GLY A 49 8.15 5.65 7.83
CA GLY A 49 8.55 4.56 8.73
C GLY A 49 9.03 5.08 10.10
N ILE A 50 9.74 6.21 10.12
CA ILE A 50 10.14 6.88 11.37
C ILE A 50 8.91 7.40 12.11
N THR A 51 8.01 8.08 11.42
CA THR A 51 6.78 8.64 12.04
C THR A 51 5.82 7.55 12.51
N LEU A 52 5.83 6.38 11.87
CA LEU A 52 5.05 5.22 12.29
C LEU A 52 5.55 4.69 13.65
N ASN A 53 6.87 4.60 13.84
CA ASN A 53 7.45 4.19 15.12
C ASN A 53 7.23 5.24 16.25
N HIS A 54 7.03 6.50 15.88
CA HIS A 54 6.90 7.63 16.80
C HIS A 54 5.48 8.20 16.86
N ALA A 55 4.48 7.48 16.36
CA ALA A 55 3.12 8.00 16.18
C ALA A 55 2.50 8.51 17.48
N GLY A 56 2.79 7.88 18.63
CA GLY A 56 2.31 8.33 19.95
C GLY A 56 3.12 9.48 20.57
N SER A 57 4.36 9.68 20.12
CA SER A 57 5.23 10.78 20.60
C SER A 57 5.09 12.07 19.79
N ILE A 58 4.64 11.97 18.54
CA ILE A 58 4.34 13.13 17.70
C ILE A 58 2.90 13.54 18.00
N GLY A 59 2.74 14.51 18.89
CA GLY A 59 1.42 14.96 19.36
C GLY A 59 0.53 15.42 18.20
N ALA A 60 -0.68 14.87 18.14
CA ALA A 60 -1.77 15.36 17.31
C ALA A 60 -3.05 15.37 18.15
N THR A 61 -3.75 16.50 18.18
CA THR A 61 -5.05 16.61 18.84
C THR A 61 -6.14 16.24 17.84
N PRO A 62 -6.93 15.19 18.07
CA PRO A 62 -8.01 14.84 17.16
C PRO A 62 -9.02 15.99 17.02
N VAL A 63 -9.42 16.27 15.79
CA VAL A 63 -10.48 17.23 15.47
C VAL A 63 -11.73 16.44 15.12
N VAL A 64 -12.78 16.58 15.93
CA VAL A 64 -14.07 15.92 15.72
C VAL A 64 -15.05 16.95 15.14
N THR A 65 -15.65 16.61 14.01
CA THR A 65 -16.67 17.43 13.35
C THR A 65 -17.98 16.66 13.32
N GLU A 66 -18.95 17.14 14.09
CA GLU A 66 -20.31 16.62 14.06
C GLU A 66 -21.12 17.32 12.96
N LYS A 67 -21.92 16.54 12.24
CA LYS A 67 -22.81 17.02 11.18
C LYS A 67 -24.18 16.35 11.37
N SER A 68 -25.23 17.07 11.00
CA SER A 68 -26.59 16.55 11.09
C SER A 68 -27.42 16.95 9.88
N GLY A 69 -28.44 16.15 9.60
CA GLY A 69 -29.38 16.36 8.52
C GLY A 69 -30.66 15.59 8.76
N THR A 70 -31.57 15.62 7.79
CA THR A 70 -32.84 14.88 7.87
C THR A 70 -33.17 14.29 6.51
N LEU A 71 -33.48 12.99 6.48
CA LEU A 71 -34.02 12.33 5.30
C LEU A 71 -35.44 12.81 5.01
N SER A 72 -35.74 12.98 3.73
CA SER A 72 -37.11 13.24 3.31
C SER A 72 -38.00 12.03 3.56
N PRO A 73 -39.31 12.21 3.84
CA PRO A 73 -40.23 11.10 4.11
C PRO A 73 -40.25 9.98 3.05
N PRO A 74 -40.11 10.25 1.73
CA PRO A 74 -40.00 9.19 0.72
C PRO A 74 -38.76 8.32 0.87
N LEU A 75 -37.63 8.90 1.29
CA LEU A 75 -36.37 8.16 1.51
C LEU A 75 -36.41 7.40 2.82
N LEU A 76 -37.00 7.99 3.87
CA LEU A 76 -37.16 7.32 5.17
C LEU A 76 -37.95 6.01 5.04
N ARG A 77 -38.99 5.97 4.19
CA ARG A 77 -39.75 4.73 3.93
C ARG A 77 -38.90 3.59 3.35
N GLN A 78 -37.78 3.89 2.70
CA GLN A 78 -36.86 2.86 2.19
C GLN A 78 -36.10 2.18 3.33
N LEU A 79 -36.11 2.74 4.54
CA LEU A 79 -35.49 2.19 5.74
C LEU A 79 -36.49 1.46 6.64
N ALA A 80 -37.76 1.33 6.24
CA ALA A 80 -38.84 0.87 7.13
C ALA A 80 -38.76 -0.62 7.51
N SER A 81 -38.05 -1.46 6.75
CA SER A 81 -37.93 -2.90 7.03
C SER A 81 -36.56 -3.23 7.61
N PRO A 82 -36.48 -4.00 8.72
CA PRO A 82 -35.20 -4.53 9.20
C PRO A 82 -34.64 -5.46 8.13
N THR A 83 -33.49 -5.10 7.59
CA THR A 83 -32.67 -5.99 6.77
C THR A 83 -31.54 -6.53 7.64
N ALA A 84 -31.04 -7.72 7.32
CA ALA A 84 -29.70 -8.08 7.79
C ALA A 84 -28.70 -6.98 7.37
N ASP A 85 -27.56 -6.93 8.04
CA ASP A 85 -26.51 -5.96 7.75
C ASP A 85 -26.20 -5.91 6.25
N THR A 86 -26.53 -4.78 5.63
CA THR A 86 -26.50 -4.59 4.19
C THR A 86 -26.22 -3.12 3.85
N VAL A 87 -25.90 -2.85 2.60
CA VAL A 87 -25.62 -1.50 2.12
C VAL A 87 -26.88 -0.64 2.09
N LEU A 88 -26.73 0.67 2.32
CA LEU A 88 -27.84 1.62 2.19
C LEU A 88 -28.39 1.63 0.75
N PRO A 89 -29.71 1.82 0.57
CA PRO A 89 -30.28 2.08 -0.74
C PRO A 89 -29.56 3.27 -1.42
N PRO A 90 -29.22 3.20 -2.72
CA PRO A 90 -28.42 4.23 -3.39
C PRO A 90 -28.98 5.65 -3.26
N ALA A 91 -30.32 5.79 -3.27
CA ALA A 91 -30.98 7.08 -3.10
C ALA A 91 -30.84 7.65 -1.68
N VAL A 92 -30.80 6.78 -0.65
CA VAL A 92 -30.55 7.16 0.74
C VAL A 92 -29.09 7.54 0.92
N ALA A 93 -28.14 6.72 0.42
CA ALA A 93 -26.71 7.01 0.49
C ALA A 93 -26.38 8.39 -0.13
N ALA A 94 -26.88 8.67 -1.32
CA ALA A 94 -26.69 9.96 -1.98
C ALA A 94 -27.35 11.13 -1.24
N ALA A 95 -28.45 10.89 -0.52
CA ALA A 95 -29.09 11.93 0.30
C ALA A 95 -28.29 12.20 1.59
N VAL A 96 -27.73 11.17 2.20
CA VAL A 96 -26.78 11.29 3.31
C VAL A 96 -25.58 12.13 2.87
N GLU A 97 -24.91 11.75 1.78
CA GLU A 97 -23.76 12.48 1.26
C GLU A 97 -24.08 13.95 1.01
N ARG A 98 -25.23 14.27 0.41
CA ARG A 98 -25.66 15.65 0.20
C ARG A 98 -25.96 16.42 1.50
N SER A 99 -26.38 15.74 2.56
CA SER A 99 -26.79 16.37 3.82
C SER A 99 -25.64 16.61 4.79
N VAL A 100 -24.70 15.66 4.85
CA VAL A 100 -23.61 15.66 5.83
C VAL A 100 -22.23 15.53 5.18
N ASP A 101 -22.11 15.54 3.85
CA ASP A 101 -20.81 15.50 3.15
C ASP A 101 -19.93 14.34 3.64
N VAL A 102 -20.56 13.17 3.74
CA VAL A 102 -19.97 11.88 4.10
C VAL A 102 -20.64 10.84 3.21
N ASP A 103 -19.86 10.10 2.43
CA ASP A 103 -20.36 9.12 1.46
C ASP A 103 -20.40 7.69 2.04
N PRO A 104 -21.59 7.14 2.33
CA PRO A 104 -21.74 5.76 2.79
C PRO A 104 -21.90 4.74 1.65
N THR A 105 -21.74 5.14 0.38
CA THR A 105 -22.04 4.29 -0.78
C THR A 105 -21.22 3.00 -0.78
N GLY A 106 -21.90 1.86 -0.94
CA GLY A 106 -21.28 0.54 -1.00
C GLY A 106 -20.70 0.05 0.34
N LYS A 107 -20.95 0.78 1.43
CA LYS A 107 -20.53 0.39 2.78
C LYS A 107 -21.68 -0.31 3.48
N THR A 108 -21.37 -1.41 4.15
CA THR A 108 -22.35 -2.16 4.93
C THR A 108 -22.80 -1.31 6.11
N GLY A 109 -24.10 -1.13 6.25
CA GLY A 109 -24.71 -0.61 7.47
C GLY A 109 -25.00 -1.74 8.45
N GLU A 110 -24.87 -1.45 9.72
CA GLU A 110 -25.40 -2.21 10.84
C GLU A 110 -26.84 -1.74 11.08
N TRP A 111 -27.81 -2.64 10.92
CA TRP A 111 -29.23 -2.29 10.97
C TRP A 111 -29.85 -2.72 12.29
N SER A 112 -30.38 -1.76 13.05
CA SER A 112 -31.16 -1.98 14.26
C SER A 112 -32.60 -1.53 14.04
N ASP A 113 -33.54 -1.84 14.95
CA ASP A 113 -34.91 -1.33 14.87
C ASP A 113 -34.99 0.20 14.96
N ALA A 114 -34.02 0.83 15.64
CA ALA A 114 -34.02 2.27 15.89
C ALA A 114 -33.28 3.05 14.80
N ASP A 115 -32.15 2.52 14.31
CA ASP A 115 -31.24 3.24 13.45
C ASP A 115 -30.48 2.34 12.46
N VAL A 116 -29.83 2.97 11.49
CA VAL A 116 -28.85 2.34 10.61
C VAL A 116 -27.52 3.04 10.79
N TYR A 117 -26.53 2.32 11.29
CA TYR A 117 -25.17 2.82 11.52
C TYR A 117 -24.23 2.37 10.42
N VAL A 118 -23.45 3.27 9.84
CA VAL A 118 -22.45 2.97 8.81
C VAL A 118 -21.09 3.46 9.28
N ALA A 119 -20.18 2.51 9.53
CA ALA A 119 -18.78 2.81 9.82
C ALA A 119 -18.02 3.17 8.53
N LEU A 120 -17.31 4.29 8.56
CA LEU A 120 -16.62 4.88 7.41
C LEU A 120 -15.16 5.18 7.76
N PRO A 121 -14.35 4.14 8.01
CA PRO A 121 -12.97 4.33 8.39
C PRO A 121 -12.18 4.92 7.22
N ARG A 122 -11.27 5.85 7.50
CA ARG A 122 -10.52 6.63 6.50
C ARG A 122 -9.05 6.75 6.91
N PRO A 123 -8.13 7.09 6.00
CA PRO A 123 -6.74 7.32 6.40
C PRO A 123 -6.67 8.54 7.32
N GLY A 124 -5.92 8.42 8.41
CA GLY A 124 -5.69 9.53 9.34
C GLY A 124 -6.86 9.85 10.26
N GLY A 125 -7.88 8.99 10.33
CA GLY A 125 -9.10 9.32 11.08
C GLY A 125 -10.14 8.23 10.98
N ASP A 126 -11.35 8.57 11.38
CA ASP A 126 -12.53 7.72 11.19
C ASP A 126 -13.72 8.63 10.91
N ALA A 127 -14.75 8.07 10.27
CA ALA A 127 -16.03 8.72 10.15
C ALA A 127 -17.13 7.69 10.38
N TRP A 128 -18.33 8.17 10.69
CA TRP A 128 -19.52 7.34 10.75
C TRP A 128 -20.77 8.16 10.46
N VAL A 129 -21.83 7.46 10.06
CA VAL A 129 -23.17 8.01 9.93
C VAL A 129 -24.16 7.09 10.64
N SER A 130 -25.07 7.66 11.43
CA SER A 130 -26.27 6.98 11.92
C SER A 130 -27.51 7.68 11.38
N ILE A 131 -28.48 6.88 10.95
CA ILE A 131 -29.79 7.35 10.47
C ILE A 131 -30.88 6.77 11.35
N ASP A 132 -31.58 7.64 12.08
CA ASP A 132 -32.75 7.27 12.88
C ASP A 132 -33.90 6.84 11.95
N ARG A 133 -34.36 5.60 12.08
CA ARG A 133 -35.35 4.98 11.18
C ARG A 133 -36.78 5.45 11.46
N GLY A 134 -37.03 6.06 12.62
CA GLY A 134 -38.34 6.60 12.98
C GLY A 134 -38.55 8.05 12.54
N SER A 135 -37.53 8.88 12.73
CA SER A 135 -37.56 10.33 12.46
C SER A 135 -36.87 10.72 11.15
N GLY A 136 -35.99 9.87 10.62
CA GLY A 136 -35.13 10.19 9.48
C GLY A 136 -33.97 11.12 9.82
N ARG A 137 -33.72 11.40 11.10
CA ARG A 137 -32.59 12.22 11.54
C ARG A 137 -31.27 11.53 11.18
N ILE A 138 -30.41 12.25 10.48
CA ILE A 138 -29.06 11.84 10.10
C ILE A 138 -28.11 12.51 11.09
N THR A 139 -27.24 11.73 11.70
CA THR A 139 -26.10 12.19 12.50
C THR A 139 -24.85 11.60 11.93
N ALA A 140 -23.82 12.42 11.76
CA ALA A 140 -22.54 11.98 11.26
C ALA A 140 -21.42 12.64 12.06
N GLU A 141 -20.31 11.93 12.17
CA GLU A 141 -19.11 12.45 12.80
C GLU A 141 -17.92 12.14 11.90
N VAL A 142 -17.02 13.11 11.79
CA VAL A 142 -15.73 12.94 11.13
C VAL A 142 -14.64 13.30 12.12
N THR A 143 -13.80 12.33 12.44
CA THR A 143 -12.62 12.51 13.28
C THR A 143 -11.37 12.57 12.39
N ASP A 144 -10.58 13.63 12.52
CA ASP A 144 -9.27 13.78 11.89
C ASP A 144 -8.17 13.75 12.97
N ARG A 145 -7.21 12.82 12.84
CA ARG A 145 -6.09 12.62 13.76
C ARG A 145 -4.80 13.30 13.28
N GLY A 146 -4.90 14.15 12.27
CA GLY A 146 -3.81 14.93 11.72
C GLY A 146 -2.98 14.21 10.65
N TRP A 147 -2.13 15.01 10.01
CA TRP A 147 -1.31 14.61 8.87
C TRP A 147 -0.35 13.45 9.14
N VAL A 148 0.15 13.31 10.37
CA VAL A 148 1.03 12.19 10.75
C VAL A 148 0.27 10.87 10.75
N SER A 149 -0.94 10.83 11.32
CA SER A 149 -1.79 9.64 11.26
C SER A 149 -2.18 9.33 9.82
N TYR A 150 -2.48 10.36 9.02
CA TYR A 150 -2.81 10.22 7.60
C TYR A 150 -1.67 9.55 6.82
N LEU A 151 -0.45 10.09 6.93
CA LEU A 151 0.73 9.53 6.26
C LEU A 151 1.07 8.12 6.76
N ASN A 152 0.91 7.85 8.05
CA ASN A 152 1.14 6.53 8.63
C ASN A 152 0.11 5.49 8.11
N ASP A 153 -1.15 5.87 7.94
CA ASP A 153 -2.16 4.98 7.36
C ASP A 153 -1.93 4.76 5.86
N LEU A 154 -1.50 5.78 5.12
CA LEU A 154 -1.07 5.62 3.74
C LEU A 154 0.15 4.70 3.62
N HIS A 155 1.14 4.81 4.51
CA HIS A 155 2.28 3.89 4.54
C HIS A 155 1.83 2.44 4.74
N LYS A 156 0.83 2.20 5.60
CA LYS A 156 0.25 0.87 5.84
C LYS A 156 -0.73 0.41 4.75
N GLY A 157 -1.13 1.30 3.84
CA GLY A 157 -2.23 1.05 2.89
C GLY A 157 -3.62 1.00 3.53
N ARG A 158 -3.79 1.44 4.79
CA ARG A 158 -5.05 1.32 5.54
C ARG A 158 -6.10 2.29 4.99
N ASN A 159 -7.29 1.78 4.65
CA ASN A 159 -8.47 2.55 4.20
C ASN A 159 -8.21 3.53 3.02
N SER A 160 -7.21 3.25 2.18
CA SER A 160 -6.68 4.20 1.19
C SER A 160 -7.20 4.00 -0.24
N GLY A 161 -8.10 3.03 -0.44
CA GLY A 161 -8.73 2.74 -1.73
C GLY A 161 -7.87 1.91 -2.69
N THR A 162 -8.51 1.44 -3.76
CA THR A 162 -7.91 0.48 -4.71
C THR A 162 -6.75 1.07 -5.52
N ALA A 163 -6.79 2.36 -5.85
CA ALA A 163 -5.70 3.00 -6.58
C ALA A 163 -4.41 3.04 -5.75
N TRP A 164 -4.51 3.36 -4.46
CA TRP A 164 -3.36 3.38 -3.56
C TRP A 164 -2.82 1.97 -3.28
N PHE A 165 -3.72 0.99 -3.16
CA PHE A 165 -3.34 -0.43 -3.08
C PHE A 165 -2.42 -0.83 -4.26
N TRP A 166 -2.84 -0.57 -5.50
CA TRP A 166 -2.02 -0.88 -6.67
C TRP A 166 -0.73 -0.07 -6.75
N PHE A 167 -0.76 1.19 -6.31
CA PHE A 167 0.44 2.01 -6.22
C PHE A 167 1.50 1.36 -5.32
N ILE A 168 1.11 0.88 -4.13
CA ILE A 168 2.02 0.18 -3.20
C ILE A 168 2.59 -1.08 -3.86
N ASP A 169 1.76 -1.90 -4.51
CA ASP A 169 2.21 -3.15 -5.14
C ASP A 169 3.23 -2.90 -6.27
N VAL A 170 2.96 -1.92 -7.14
CA VAL A 170 3.88 -1.53 -8.23
C VAL A 170 5.17 -0.95 -7.65
N PHE A 171 5.08 -0.11 -6.63
CA PHE A 171 6.25 0.43 -5.92
C PHE A 171 7.08 -0.68 -5.27
N ALA A 172 6.45 -1.65 -4.61
CA ALA A 172 7.11 -2.79 -4.01
C ALA A 172 7.82 -3.64 -5.07
N ALA A 173 7.17 -3.90 -6.22
CA ALA A 173 7.80 -4.61 -7.34
C ALA A 173 9.04 -3.87 -7.87
N ALA A 174 8.99 -2.55 -7.99
CA ALA A 174 10.15 -1.74 -8.38
C ALA A 174 11.28 -1.83 -7.34
N CYS A 175 10.97 -1.78 -6.04
CA CYS A 175 11.94 -1.97 -4.96
C CYS A 175 12.57 -3.37 -4.94
N ILE A 176 11.79 -4.41 -5.22
CA ILE A 176 12.30 -5.79 -5.34
C ILE A 176 13.26 -5.88 -6.52
N LEU A 177 12.88 -5.36 -7.69
CA LEU A 177 13.76 -5.33 -8.85
C LEU A 177 15.06 -4.55 -8.57
N PHE A 178 14.95 -3.39 -7.91
CA PHE A 178 16.09 -2.56 -7.51
C PHE A 178 17.04 -3.31 -6.57
N THR A 179 16.51 -3.96 -5.54
CA THR A 179 17.32 -4.70 -4.55
C THR A 179 17.93 -5.97 -5.12
N LEU A 180 17.21 -6.74 -5.94
CA LEU A 180 17.73 -7.93 -6.62
C LEU A 180 18.85 -7.58 -7.60
N THR A 181 18.64 -6.56 -8.45
CA THR A 181 19.68 -6.10 -9.38
C THR A 181 20.89 -5.54 -8.63
N GLY A 182 20.68 -4.81 -7.53
CA GLY A 182 21.75 -4.35 -6.65
C GLY A 182 22.56 -5.50 -6.04
N LEU A 183 21.90 -6.55 -5.56
CA LEU A 183 22.55 -7.74 -5.02
C LEU A 183 23.38 -8.48 -6.08
N LEU A 184 22.87 -8.62 -7.30
CA LEU A 184 23.62 -9.20 -8.42
C LEU A 184 24.85 -8.35 -8.79
N LEU A 185 24.72 -7.02 -8.77
CA LEU A 185 25.85 -6.11 -8.98
C LEU A 185 26.88 -6.23 -7.86
N LEU A 186 26.46 -6.37 -6.59
CA LEU A 186 27.37 -6.62 -5.47
C LEU A 186 28.12 -7.95 -5.65
N GLN A 187 27.42 -9.02 -6.02
CA GLN A 187 28.03 -10.34 -6.28
C GLN A 187 29.13 -10.25 -7.35
N LEU A 188 28.92 -9.48 -8.41
CA LEU A 188 29.91 -9.29 -9.48
C LEU A 188 31.19 -8.57 -8.99
N HIS A 189 31.06 -7.70 -7.99
CA HIS A 189 32.18 -6.93 -7.43
C HIS A 189 32.79 -7.56 -6.16
N ALA A 190 32.13 -8.56 -5.58
CA ALA A 190 32.49 -9.16 -4.29
C ALA A 190 33.92 -9.74 -4.25
N HIS A 191 34.43 -10.25 -5.38
CA HIS A 191 35.80 -10.78 -5.44
C HIS A 191 36.87 -9.74 -5.06
N ARG A 192 36.60 -8.45 -5.30
CA ARG A 192 37.52 -7.35 -4.96
C ARG A 192 37.17 -6.68 -3.63
N ARG A 193 36.08 -7.10 -2.98
CA ARG A 193 35.54 -6.51 -1.75
C ARG A 193 35.10 -7.64 -0.80
N PRO A 194 36.03 -8.27 -0.06
CA PRO A 194 35.71 -9.41 0.79
C PRO A 194 34.68 -9.09 1.89
N SER A 195 34.53 -7.81 2.27
CA SER A 195 33.52 -7.35 3.22
C SER A 195 32.08 -7.35 2.69
N THR A 196 31.84 -7.54 1.38
CA THR A 196 30.49 -7.51 0.80
C THR A 196 29.54 -8.51 1.47
N TRP A 197 29.92 -9.78 1.56
CA TRP A 197 29.04 -10.82 2.11
C TRP A 197 28.85 -10.74 3.62
N PRO A 198 29.90 -10.47 4.44
CA PRO A 198 29.71 -10.19 5.86
C PRO A 198 28.70 -9.06 6.14
N ILE A 199 28.77 -7.95 5.38
CA ILE A 199 27.86 -6.81 5.57
C ILE A 199 26.42 -7.19 5.18
N VAL A 200 26.23 -7.85 4.03
CA VAL A 200 24.90 -8.30 3.58
C VAL A 200 24.30 -9.29 4.59
N ALA A 201 25.09 -10.25 5.07
CA ALA A 201 24.65 -11.22 6.07
C ALA A 201 24.31 -10.54 7.41
N ALA A 202 25.10 -9.56 7.85
CA ALA A 202 24.83 -8.79 9.06
C ALA A 202 23.51 -8.00 8.95
N GLY A 203 23.21 -7.43 7.78
CA GLY A 203 21.96 -6.72 7.52
C GLY A 203 20.71 -7.59 7.69
N LEU A 204 20.80 -8.90 7.42
CA LEU A 204 19.73 -9.86 7.69
C LEU A 204 19.78 -10.41 9.12
N ALA A 205 20.98 -10.71 9.63
CA ALA A 205 21.15 -11.35 10.93
C ALA A 205 20.73 -10.43 12.08
N LEU A 206 21.05 -9.14 12.02
CA LEU A 206 20.74 -8.17 13.08
C LEU A 206 19.24 -8.11 13.41
N PRO A 207 18.31 -7.88 12.45
CA PRO A 207 16.89 -7.87 12.76
C PRO A 207 16.37 -9.22 13.25
N VAL A 208 16.89 -10.34 12.73
CA VAL A 208 16.51 -11.69 13.18
C VAL A 208 16.94 -11.94 14.63
N VAL A 209 18.16 -11.55 15.00
CA VAL A 209 18.66 -11.68 16.38
C VAL A 209 17.84 -10.81 17.33
N ILE A 210 17.54 -9.56 16.95
CA ILE A 210 16.68 -8.68 17.74
C ILE A 210 15.31 -9.33 17.95
N ALA A 211 14.71 -9.89 16.89
CA ALA A 211 13.41 -10.55 16.99
C ALA A 211 13.45 -11.74 17.96
N ILE A 212 14.41 -12.65 17.82
CA ILE A 212 14.51 -13.85 18.66
C ILE A 212 14.75 -13.50 20.14
N LEU A 213 15.59 -12.50 20.42
CA LEU A 213 16.02 -12.19 21.78
C LEU A 213 15.07 -11.25 22.54
N PHE A 214 14.26 -10.46 21.84
CA PHE A 214 13.47 -9.39 22.47
C PHE A 214 11.98 -9.39 22.11
N ILE A 215 11.54 -10.20 21.13
CA ILE A 215 10.11 -10.37 20.82
C ILE A 215 9.67 -11.72 21.42
N HIS A 216 8.84 -11.66 22.45
CA HIS A 216 8.28 -12.82 23.17
C HIS A 216 6.77 -12.65 23.33
#